data_AF-A0A3A4N7P0-F1
#
_entry.id   AF-A0A3A4N7P0-F1
#
_cell.length_a   1.000
_cell.length_b   1.000
_cell.length_c   1.000
_cell.angle_alpha   90.00
_cell.angle_beta   90.00
_cell.angle_gamma   90.00
#
_symmetry.space_group_name_H-M   'P 1'
#
loop_
_entity.id
_entity.type
_entity.pdbx_description
1 polymer ?
#
loop_
_entity_poly.entity_id
_entity_poly.type
_entity_poly.pdbx_seq_one_letter_code
_entity_poly.pdbx_strand_id
1 'polypeptide(L)'
;MVELLRKAIEWQALLESGKIASQAEIARHEGVTRARVTQVLGMLRLAPEIREIILSMPAIAHRPPVTERMLRPISAITDCIDQVREFQKSLA
;
A
#
# COMPACT_ATOMS: atom_id res chain seq x y z
N MET A 1 -4.14 -2.21 -7.45
CA MET A 1 -3.65 -1.38 -6.31
C MET A 1 -4.67 -1.27 -5.18
N VAL A 2 -5.95 -1.01 -5.49
CA VAL A 2 -7.05 -1.00 -4.50
C VAL A 2 -6.99 -2.20 -3.55
N GLU A 3 -6.97 -3.42 -4.10
CA GLU A 3 -6.98 -4.65 -3.30
C GLU A 3 -5.71 -4.82 -2.45
N LEU A 4 -4.57 -4.39 -2.96
CA LEU A 4 -3.32 -4.41 -2.21
C LEU A 4 -3.38 -3.48 -1.00
N LEU A 5 -3.95 -2.29 -1.16
CA LEU A 5 -4.09 -1.33 -0.08
C LEU A 5 -5.13 -1.78 0.95
N ARG A 6 -6.21 -2.44 0.51
CA ARG A 6 -7.18 -3.10 1.42
C ARG A 6 -6.52 -4.20 2.26
N LYS A 7 -5.74 -5.09 1.63
CA LYS A 7 -4.95 -6.10 2.34
C LYS A 7 -3.97 -5.47 3.32
N ALA A 8 -3.32 -4.36 2.95
CA ALA A 8 -2.42 -3.66 3.86
C ALA A 8 -3.16 -3.19 5.14
N ILE A 9 -4.35 -2.59 4.98
CA ILE A 9 -5.19 -2.14 6.11
C ILE A 9 -5.62 -3.34 6.98
N GLU A 10 -6.08 -4.43 6.36
CA GLU A 10 -6.48 -5.65 7.06
C GLU A 10 -5.32 -6.24 7.88
N TRP A 11 -4.16 -6.41 7.24
CA TRP A 11 -2.96 -6.95 7.87
C TRP A 11 -2.49 -6.07 9.03
N GLN A 12 -2.54 -4.75 8.89
CA GLN A 12 -2.22 -3.83 9.97
C GLN A 12 -3.18 -4.01 11.16
N ALA A 13 -4.48 -4.12 10.90
CA ALA A 13 -5.47 -4.35 11.96
C ALA A 13 -5.28 -5.72 12.66
N LEU A 14 -4.88 -6.76 11.94
CA LEU A 14 -4.58 -8.08 12.52
C LEU A 14 -3.34 -8.03 13.43
N LEU A 15 -2.32 -7.26 13.05
CA LEU A 15 -1.13 -7.04 13.88
C LEU A 15 -1.48 -6.23 15.14
N GLU A 16 -2.21 -5.12 14.97
CA GLU A 16 -2.59 -4.23 16.08
C GLU A 16 -3.53 -4.90 17.09
N SER A 17 -4.44 -5.75 16.61
CA SER A 17 -5.33 -6.53 17.47
C SER A 17 -4.65 -7.73 18.14
N GLY A 18 -3.40 -8.03 17.80
CA GLY A 18 -2.66 -9.20 18.31
C GLY A 18 -3.18 -10.55 17.81
N LYS A 19 -4.13 -10.57 16.86
CA LYS A 19 -4.65 -11.79 16.24
C LYS A 19 -3.60 -12.52 15.41
N ILE A 20 -2.63 -11.77 14.88
CA ILE A 20 -1.43 -12.29 14.22
C ILE A 20 -0.21 -11.71 14.93
N ALA A 21 0.76 -12.55 15.29
CA ALA A 21 1.90 -12.15 16.10
C ALA A 21 2.99 -11.41 15.32
N SER A 22 3.06 -11.59 13.99
CA SER A 22 4.13 -10.95 13.19
C SER A 22 3.86 -10.91 11.69
N GLN A 23 4.61 -10.05 10.98
CA GLN A 23 4.66 -10.06 9.51
C GLN A 23 5.13 -11.41 8.92
N ALA A 24 5.91 -12.19 9.67
CA ALA A 24 6.34 -13.52 9.22
C ALA A 24 5.18 -14.53 9.25
N GLU A 25 4.25 -14.36 10.17
CA GLU A 25 3.03 -15.16 10.25
C GLU A 25 2.05 -14.78 9.15
N ILE A 26 1.87 -13.49 8.86
CA ILE A 26 1.13 -13.03 7.67
C ILE A 26 1.70 -13.68 6.41
N ALA A 27 3.02 -13.63 6.24
CA ALA A 27 3.69 -14.20 5.07
C ALA A 27 3.37 -15.69 4.88
N ARG A 28 3.41 -16.48 5.97
CA ARG A 28 3.05 -17.91 5.94
C ARG A 28 1.57 -18.12 5.62
N HIS A 29 0.69 -17.36 6.25
CA HIS A 29 -0.77 -17.48 6.05
C HIS A 29 -1.19 -17.13 4.61
N GLU A 30 -0.56 -16.11 4.02
CA GLU A 30 -0.88 -15.61 2.68
C GLU A 30 -0.08 -16.32 1.57
N GLY A 31 0.87 -17.20 1.91
CA GLY A 31 1.73 -17.88 0.94
C GLY A 31 2.68 -16.94 0.19
N VAL A 32 3.08 -15.82 0.81
CA VAL A 32 3.97 -14.82 0.20
C VAL A 32 5.29 -14.69 0.98
N THR A 33 6.26 -14.01 0.41
CA THR A 33 7.52 -13.73 1.12
C THR A 33 7.33 -12.66 2.20
N ARG A 34 8.16 -12.69 3.24
CA ARG A 34 8.17 -11.63 4.26
C ARG A 34 8.45 -10.24 3.65
N ALA A 35 9.35 -10.18 2.66
CA ALA A 35 9.62 -8.95 1.92
C ALA A 35 8.38 -8.40 1.22
N ARG A 36 7.52 -9.27 0.69
CA ARG A 36 6.25 -8.86 0.09
C ARG A 36 5.32 -8.24 1.13
N VAL A 37 5.22 -8.85 2.31
CA VAL A 37 4.42 -8.30 3.42
C VAL A 37 4.91 -6.90 3.80
N THR A 38 6.23 -6.72 3.95
CA THR A 38 6.83 -5.41 4.24
C THR A 38 6.54 -4.38 3.14
N GLN A 39 6.59 -4.76 1.86
CA GLN A 39 6.26 -3.86 0.75
C GLN A 39 4.80 -3.40 0.79
N VAL A 40 3.87 -4.33 1.03
CA VAL A 40 2.43 -4.05 1.08
C VAL A 40 2.09 -3.16 2.28
N LEU A 41 2.56 -3.50 3.48
CA LEU A 41 2.39 -2.65 4.67
C LEU A 41 3.06 -1.29 4.50
N GLY A 42 4.18 -1.23 3.76
CA GLY A 42 4.85 0.02 3.42
C GLY A 42 3.98 1.01 2.65
N MET A 43 2.96 0.55 1.91
CA MET A 43 2.00 1.42 1.23
C MET A 43 1.12 2.22 2.20
N LEU A 44 1.03 1.82 3.47
CA LEU A 44 0.29 2.58 4.49
C LEU A 44 0.97 3.90 4.87
N ARG A 45 2.25 4.08 4.52
CA ARG A 45 2.99 5.35 4.71
C ARG A 45 2.65 6.41 3.66
N LEU A 46 1.87 6.06 2.63
CA LEU A 46 1.38 7.04 1.67
C LEU A 46 0.47 8.04 2.37
N ALA A 47 0.52 9.28 1.92
CA ALA A 47 -0.33 10.36 2.41
C ALA A 47 -1.81 9.93 2.34
N PRO A 48 -2.64 10.30 3.34
CA PRO A 48 -4.05 9.94 3.38
C PRO A 48 -4.77 10.20 2.05
N GLU A 49 -4.51 11.35 1.43
CA GLU A 49 -5.10 11.79 0.17
C GLU A 49 -4.78 10.82 -0.98
N ILE A 50 -3.54 10.35 -1.07
CA ILE A 50 -3.13 9.37 -2.09
C ILE A 50 -3.84 8.03 -1.85
N ARG A 51 -3.94 7.60 -0.58
CA ARG A 51 -4.61 6.34 -0.23
C ARG A 51 -6.11 6.40 -0.56
N GLU A 52 -6.77 7.51 -0.30
CA GLU A 52 -8.19 7.74 -0.64
C GLU A 52 -8.41 7.72 -2.16
N ILE A 53 -7.55 8.39 -2.93
CA ILE A 53 -7.58 8.34 -4.39
C ILE A 53 -7.44 6.90 -4.88
N ILE A 54 -6.49 6.13 -4.34
CA ILE A 54 -6.29 4.73 -4.75
C ILE A 54 -7.51 3.87 -4.38
N LEU A 55 -8.08 4.04 -3.19
CA LEU A 55 -9.23 3.26 -2.72
C LEU A 55 -10.53 3.57 -3.48
N SER A 56 -10.64 4.77 -4.06
CA SER A 56 -11.78 5.17 -4.89
C SER A 56 -11.69 4.70 -6.34
N MET A 57 -10.55 4.15 -6.78
CA MET A 57 -10.39 3.62 -8.13
C MET A 57 -11.17 2.31 -8.35
N PRO A 58 -11.59 2.02 -9.59
CA PRO A 58 -12.11 0.69 -9.95
C PRO A 58 -11.07 -0.40 -9.65
N ALA A 59 -11.49 -1.46 -8.97
CA ALA A 59 -10.59 -2.55 -8.57
C ALA A 59 -9.97 -3.31 -9.76
N ILE A 60 -10.69 -3.32 -10.89
CA ILE A 60 -10.29 -4.04 -12.11
C ILE A 60 -10.22 -3.02 -13.25
N ALA A 61 -9.00 -2.75 -13.71
CA ALA A 61 -8.73 -1.93 -14.88
C ALA A 61 -7.75 -2.67 -15.80
N HIS A 62 -8.05 -2.72 -17.10
CA HIS A 62 -7.18 -3.37 -18.10
C HIS A 62 -5.78 -2.76 -18.15
N ARG A 63 -5.67 -1.46 -17.85
CA ARG A 63 -4.42 -0.77 -17.56
C ARG A 63 -4.62 0.03 -16.27
N PRO A 64 -4.06 -0.41 -15.13
CA PRO A 64 -4.22 0.33 -13.89
C PRO A 64 -3.48 1.68 -13.99
N PRO A 65 -4.14 2.81 -13.68
CA PRO A 65 -3.52 4.13 -13.74
C PRO A 65 -2.41 4.30 -12.70
N VAL A 66 -2.51 3.55 -11.60
CA VAL A 66 -1.54 3.53 -10.50
C VAL A 66 -0.94 2.13 -10.39
N THR A 67 0.39 2.05 -10.38
CA THR A 67 1.13 0.79 -10.17
C THR A 67 1.94 0.85 -8.89
N GLU A 68 2.24 -0.32 -8.32
CA GLU A 68 3.08 -0.39 -7.11
C GLU A 68 4.49 0.17 -7.35
N ARG A 69 5.06 -0.05 -8.54
CA ARG A 69 6.39 0.46 -8.90
C ARG A 69 6.46 1.99 -8.81
N MET A 70 5.38 2.66 -9.21
CA MET A 70 5.24 4.12 -9.13
C MET A 70 5.13 4.60 -7.68
N LEU A 71 4.40 3.87 -6.84
CA LEU A 71 4.15 4.28 -5.45
C LEU A 71 5.30 3.99 -4.49
N ARG A 72 6.14 2.99 -4.76
CA ARG A 72 7.29 2.65 -3.89
C ARG A 72 8.17 3.86 -3.54
N PRO A 73 8.70 4.63 -4.51
CA PRO A 73 9.52 5.80 -4.19
C PRO A 73 8.72 6.87 -3.43
N ILE A 74 7.44 7.07 -3.77
CA ILE A 74 6.57 8.04 -3.09
C ILE A 74 6.36 7.67 -1.62
N SER A 75 6.13 6.38 -1.32
CA SER A 75 5.95 5.90 0.07
C SER A 75 7.21 5.98 0.96
N ALA A 76 8.36 6.34 0.37
CA ALA A 76 9.61 6.57 1.07
C ALA A 76 9.88 8.05 1.36
N ILE A 77 9.09 8.97 0.79
CA ILE A 77 9.16 10.41 1.08
C ILE A 77 8.53 10.65 2.45
N THR A 78 9.24 11.38 3.32
CA THR A 78 8.77 11.66 4.69
C THR A 78 7.64 12.68 4.72
N ASP A 79 7.71 13.71 3.87
CA ASP A 79 6.74 14.81 3.86
C ASP A 79 5.51 14.48 2.97
N CYS A 80 4.30 14.66 3.52
CA CYS A 80 3.06 14.35 2.81
C CYS A 80 2.81 15.27 1.60
N ILE A 81 3.22 16.55 1.67
CA ILE A 81 3.01 17.51 0.57
C ILE A 81 3.87 17.10 -0.62
N ASP A 82 5.13 16.74 -0.37
CA ASP A 82 6.02 16.24 -1.41
C ASP A 82 5.56 14.90 -1.99
N GLN A 83 4.97 14.02 -1.17
CA GLN A 83 4.34 12.80 -1.68
C GLN A 83 3.22 13.12 -2.68
N VAL A 84 2.28 14.00 -2.31
CA VAL A 84 1.15 14.37 -3.17
C VAL A 84 1.64 15.02 -4.46
N ARG A 85 2.63 15.90 -4.37
CA ARG A 85 3.27 16.54 -5.53
C ARG A 85 3.88 15.52 -6.47
N GLU A 86 4.65 14.55 -5.96
CA GLU A 86 5.30 13.55 -6.79
C GLU A 86 4.31 12.54 -7.39
N PHE A 87 3.24 12.22 -6.65
CA PHE A 87 2.13 11.41 -7.14
C PHE A 87 1.43 12.09 -8.32
N GLN A 88 1.12 13.38 -8.22
CA GLN A 88 0.49 14.13 -9.32
C GLN A 88 1.36 14.17 -10.57
N LYS A 89 2.68 14.41 -10.44
CA LYS A 89 3.61 14.35 -11.58
C LYS A 89 3.64 12.98 -12.25
N SER A 90 3.53 11.91 -11.46
CA SER A 90 3.57 10.53 -11.98
C SER A 90 2.30 10.11 -12.72
N LEU A 91 1.21 10.86 -12.56
CA LEU A 91 -0.06 10.65 -13.24
C LEU A 91 -0.20 11.48 -14.54
N ALA A 92 0.69 12.46 -14.77
CA ALA A 92 0.75 13.29 -15.97
C ALA A 92 1.54 12.61 -17.09
#